data_AF-A0A512JPB9-F1
#
_entry.id   AF-A0A512JPB9-F1
#
_cell.length_a   1.000
_cell.length_b   1.000
_cell.length_c   1.000
_cell.angle_alpha   90.00
_cell.angle_beta   90.00
_cell.angle_gamma   90.00
#
_symmetry.space_group_name_H-M   'P 1'
#
loop_
_entity.id
_entity.type
_entity.pdbx_description
1 polymer ?
#
loop_
_entity_poly.entity_id
_entity_poly.type
_entity_poly.pdbx_seq_one_letter_code
_entity_poly.pdbx_strand_id
1 'polypeptide(L)' 'MTWTRDDLDAINQAIGTAARKVRFADGREVEYRTLADMRSIRDEIASAIGAKPEPIRTTYAGFSRD' A
#
# COMPACT_ATOMS: atom_id res chain seq x y z
N MET A 1 9.90 4.44 1.14
CA MET A 1 9.07 4.41 2.36
C MET A 1 8.72 2.97 2.65
N THR A 2 9.01 2.51 3.87
CA THR A 2 8.69 1.15 4.31
C THR A 2 7.31 1.20 4.95
N TRP A 3 6.31 0.66 4.25
CA TRP A 3 5.00 0.44 4.84
C TRP A 3 5.11 -0.55 6.00
N THR A 4 4.23 -0.45 6.99
CA THR A 4 4.24 -1.32 8.18
C THR A 4 2.90 -2.01 8.41
N ARG A 5 2.87 -3.01 9.30
CA ARG A 5 1.64 -3.72 9.69
C ARG A 5 0.63 -2.78 10.36
N ASP A 6 1.11 -1.76 11.06
CA ASP A 6 0.31 -0.73 11.72
C ASP A 6 -0.45 0.13 10.71
N ASP A 7 0.18 0.46 9.58
CA ASP A 7 -0.48 1.21 8.49
C ASP A 7 -1.66 0.42 7.90
N LEU A 8 -1.52 -0.91 7.80
CA LEU A 8 -2.57 -1.80 7.33
C LEU A 8 -3.74 -1.88 8.32
N ASP A 9 -3.47 -1.88 9.63
CA ASP A 9 -4.52 -1.87 10.65
C ASP A 9 -5.27 -0.53 10.64
N ALA A 10 -4.54 0.59 10.61
CA ALA A 10 -5.12 1.93 10.58
C ALA A 10 -6.09 2.13 9.40
N ILE A 11 -5.71 1.69 8.20
CA ILE A 11 -6.59 1.79 7.03
C ILE A 11 -7.78 0.81 7.11
N ASN A 12 -7.60 -0.38 7.68
CA ASN A 12 -8.70 -1.34 7.87
C ASN A 12 -9.73 -0.81 8.88
N GLN A 13 -9.29 -0.20 9.98
CA GLN A 13 -10.16 0.45 10.96
C GLN A 13 -10.96 1.60 10.32
N ALA A 14 -10.29 2.43 9.50
CA ALA A 14 -10.94 3.52 8.81
C ALA A 14 -11.97 3.04 7.76
N ILE A 15 -11.63 2.00 6.99
CA ILE A 15 -12.58 1.37 6.05
C ILE A 15 -13.77 0.76 6.80
N GLY A 16 -13.54 0.09 7.94
CA GLY A 16 -14.59 -0.52 8.75
C GLY A 16 -15.56 0.48 9.37
N THR A 17 -15.07 1.68 9.71
CA THR A 17 -15.87 2.80 10.23
C THR A 17 -16.50 3.66 9.12
N ALA A 18 -16.28 3.31 7.84
CA ALA A 18 -16.63 4.12 6.68
C ALA A 18 -16.06 5.56 6.73
N ALA A 19 -14.98 5.75 7.48
CA ALA A 19 -14.26 7.01 7.56
C ALA A 19 -13.47 7.22 6.27
N ARG A 20 -13.55 8.42 5.72
CA ARG A 20 -12.76 8.82 4.54
C ARG A 20 -11.37 9.35 4.90
N LYS A 21 -11.08 9.49 6.19
CA LYS A 21 -9.81 10.02 6.71
C LYS A 21 -9.09 8.91 7.45
N VAL A 22 -7.83 8.64 7.08
CA VAL A 22 -6.96 7.69 7.75
C VAL A 22 -5.80 8.45 8.36
N ARG A 23 -5.53 8.18 9.63
CA ARG A 23 -4.29 8.61 10.28
C ARG A 23 -3.38 7.40 10.39
N PHE A 24 -2.28 7.43 9.65
CA PHE A 24 -1.24 6.41 9.69
C PHE A 24 -0.37 6.54 10.94
N ALA A 25 0.30 5.47 11.34
CA ALA A 25 1.14 5.41 12.53
C ALA A 25 2.34 6.38 12.45
N ASP A 26 2.78 6.72 11.24
CA ASP A 26 3.80 7.73 10.96
C ASP A 26 3.33 9.18 11.23
N GLY A 27 2.07 9.36 11.67
CA GLY A 27 1.47 10.67 11.93
C GLY A 27 0.91 11.35 10.68
N ARG A 28 0.94 10.69 9.52
CA ARG A 28 0.34 11.21 8.28
C ARG A 28 -1.15 11.03 8.30
N GLU A 29 -1.87 12.08 7.92
CA GLU A 29 -3.31 12.02 7.70
C GLU A 29 -3.58 12.12 6.19
N VAL A 30 -4.29 11.13 5.67
CA VAL A 30 -4.72 11.12 4.27
C VAL A 30 -6.24 11.08 4.23
N GLU A 31 -6.82 12.06 3.53
CA GLU A 31 -8.25 12.11 3.24
C GLU A 31 -8.52 11.58 1.83
N TYR A 32 -9.29 10.51 1.77
CA TYR A 32 -9.67 9.81 0.56
C TYR A 32 -11.04 10.26 0.08
N ARG A 33 -11.21 10.43 -1.23
CA ARG A 33 -12.50 10.82 -1.80
C ARG A 33 -13.53 9.70 -1.76
N THR A 34 -13.09 8.45 -1.87
CA THR A 34 -13.96 7.27 -1.94
C THR A 34 -13.40 6.09 -1.15
N LEU A 35 -14.27 5.20 -0.69
CA LEU A 35 -13.87 3.95 -0.03
C LEU A 35 -13.15 2.98 -0.99
N ALA A 36 -13.41 3.08 -2.29
CA ALA A 36 -12.71 2.29 -3.30
C ALA A 36 -11.21 2.65 -3.35
N ASP A 37 -10.89 3.93 -3.27
CA ASP A 37 -9.52 4.44 -3.23
C ASP A 37 -8.77 3.93 -1.98
N MET A 38 -9.43 3.94 -0.82
CA MET A 38 -8.87 3.37 0.42
C MET A 38 -8.56 1.88 0.29
N ARG A 39 -9.44 1.11 -0.37
CA ARG A 39 -9.23 -0.33 -0.58
C ARG A 39 -8.04 -0.60 -1.50
N SER A 40 -7.84 0.22 -2.54
CA SER A 40 -6.65 0.13 -3.40
C SER A 40 -5.38 0.41 -2.63
N ILE A 41 -5.33 1.48 -1.82
CA ILE A 41 -4.15 1.78 -1.01
C ILE A 41 -3.86 0.67 0.01
N ARG A 42 -4.89 0.12 0.66
CA ARG A 42 -4.73 -1.03 1.56
C ARG A 42 -4.05 -2.21 0.85
N ASP A 43 -4.41 -2.47 -0.40
CA ASP A 43 -3.82 -3.54 -1.21
C ASP A 43 -2.34 -3.26 -1.56
N GLU A 44 -2.01 -2.01 -1.90
CA GLU A 44 -0.63 -1.59 -2.12
C GLU A 44 0.22 -1.71 -0.84
N ILE A 45 -0.32 -1.30 0.30
CA ILE A 45 0.32 -1.44 1.62
C ILE A 45 0.59 -2.91 1.91
N ALA A 46 -0.42 -3.78 1.75
CA ALA A 46 -0.31 -5.22 1.96
C ALA A 46 0.74 -5.87 1.03
N SER A 47 0.78 -5.42 -0.23
CA SER A 47 1.78 -5.85 -1.21
C SER A 47 3.20 -5.39 -0.86
N ALA A 48 3.33 -4.20 -0.26
CA ALA A 48 4.62 -3.63 0.09
C ALA A 48 5.25 -4.23 1.35
N ILE A 49 4.43 -4.60 2.37
CA ILE A 49 4.90 -5.28 3.60
C ILE A 49 5.30 -6.75 3.39
N GLY A 50 5.20 -7.27 2.17
CA GLY A 50 5.74 -8.57 1.83
C GLY A 50 4.91 -9.75 2.32
N ALA A 51 3.60 -9.60 2.52
CA ALA A 51 2.66 -10.71 2.69
C ALA A 51 2.45 -11.53 1.38
N LYS A 52 3.50 -11.66 0.55
CA LYS A 52 3.49 -11.74 -0.92
C LYS A 52 3.24 -13.14 -1.51
N PRO A 53 3.00 -13.22 -2.82
CA PRO A 53 4.11 -13.68 -3.66
C PRO A 53 4.59 -12.61 -4.64
N GLU A 54 5.87 -12.69 -4.97
CA GLU A 54 6.73 -11.64 -5.47
C GLU A 54 6.34 -11.09 -6.86
N PRO A 55 6.63 -9.81 -7.18
CA PRO A 55 6.64 -9.36 -8.56
C PRO A 55 7.79 -10.08 -9.25
N ILE A 56 7.49 -10.80 -10.34
CA ILE A 56 8.50 -11.33 -11.25
C ILE A 56 9.44 -10.18 -11.62
N ARG A 57 10.66 -10.22 -11.10
CA ARG A 57 11.70 -9.27 -11.49
C ARG A 57 12.16 -9.68 -12.88
N THR A 58 11.52 -9.12 -13.90
CA THR A 58 12.03 -9.20 -15.28
C THR A 58 13.29 -8.35 -15.35
N THR A 59 14.43 -8.97 -15.07
CA THR A 59 15.75 -8.43 -15.40
C THR A 59 15.86 -8.39 -16.93
N TYR A 60 15.78 -7.19 -17.51
CA TYR A 60 16.09 -6.98 -18.92
C TYR A 60 17.60 -7.12 -19.08
N ALA A 61 18.09 -8.26 -19.57
CA ALA A 61 19.47 -8.40 -19.99
C ALA A 61 19.68 -7.51 -21.22
N GLY A 62 20.33 -6.37 -21.03
CA GLY A 62 20.79 -5.52 -22.13
C GLY A 62 21.85 -6.27 -22.92
N PHE A 63 21.51 -6.72 -24.13
CA PHE A 63 22.48 -7.18 -25.10
C PHE A 63 23.09 -5.95 -25.79
N SER A 64 24.26 -5.54 -25.32
CA SER A 64 25.17 -4.69 -26.10
C SER A 64 25.78 -5.56 -27.21
N ARG A 65 25.69 -5.11 -28.46
CA ARG A 65 26.45 -5.68 -29.57
C ARG A 65 27.40 -4.60 -30.08
N ASP A 66 28.69 -4.95 -30.02
CA ASP A 66 29.86 -4.30 -30.62
C ASP A 66 29.65 -3.94 -32.10
#